data_AF-A0AA43UGF2-F1
#
_entry.id   AF-A0AA43UGF2-F1
#
_cell.length_a   1.000
_cell.length_b   1.000
_cell.length_c   1.000
_cell.angle_alpha   90.00
_cell.angle_beta   90.00
_cell.angle_gamma   90.00
#
_symmetry.space_group_name_H-M   'P 1'
#
loop_
_entity.id
_entity.type
_entity.pdbx_description
1 polymer ?
#
loop_
_entity_poly.entity_id
_entity_poly.type
_entity_poly.pdbx_seq_one_letter_code
_entity_poly.pdbx_strand_id
1 'polypeptide(L)'
;MKDYKEITGCSSILLHVSENESVISFRRDSPRPVPLYIKNGDWYGNTVIKEYKTETTYFFHTIITDDGWVIGSGGAQQPFHSTAIEVIIKHIIENNNITTKEMDQVNALFKEVGFGHLVVKSPKGQIGVAIYFKDSKNNENITSYVNKIKPGEFVCVPNHPKYYFTEKYEKYEKNPVKASIKIAGLDTWGDNRRNIITYHHKSNQENKVNIYVSYDNGYYLDHEDNGGGKDTIFINGKEIKKIDIPTLPDKKHIGQIDFEKLDKTNLNNIE
;
A
#
# COMPACT_ATOMS: atom_id res chain seq x y z
N MET A 1 -27.05 -13.70 -6.96
CA MET A 1 -26.13 -13.86 -5.82
C MET A 1 -24.74 -13.55 -6.30
N LYS A 2 -24.07 -12.53 -5.75
CA LYS A 2 -22.65 -12.29 -6.00
C LYS A 2 -21.88 -13.38 -5.25
N ASP A 3 -21.03 -14.13 -5.93
CA ASP A 3 -20.16 -15.10 -5.29
C ASP A 3 -19.17 -14.34 -4.39
N TYR A 4 -19.34 -14.46 -3.07
CA TYR A 4 -18.55 -13.78 -2.04
C TYR A 4 -17.04 -14.07 -2.10
N LYS A 5 -16.60 -15.05 -2.91
CA LYS A 5 -15.18 -15.32 -3.19
C LYS A 5 -14.52 -14.29 -4.11
N GLU A 6 -15.28 -13.46 -4.83
CA GLU A 6 -14.73 -12.61 -5.90
C GLU A 6 -14.44 -11.15 -5.47
N ILE A 7 -14.73 -10.75 -4.22
CA ILE A 7 -14.67 -9.33 -3.82
C ILE A 7 -13.64 -9.08 -2.70
N THR A 8 -12.88 -10.07 -2.23
CA THR A 8 -11.80 -9.79 -1.26
C THR A 8 -10.57 -9.23 -1.96
N GLY A 9 -10.10 -8.07 -1.54
CA GLY A 9 -8.79 -7.57 -1.96
C GLY A 9 -8.46 -6.13 -1.60
N CYS A 10 -7.17 -5.95 -1.34
CA CYS A 10 -6.59 -4.69 -0.88
C CYS A 10 -6.38 -3.72 -2.05
N SER A 11 -6.08 -2.47 -1.72
CA SER A 11 -5.65 -1.48 -2.70
C SER A 11 -4.59 -0.53 -2.15
N SER A 12 -3.72 -0.08 -3.05
CA SER A 12 -2.73 0.98 -2.80
C SER A 12 -3.14 2.25 -3.54
N ILE A 13 -3.28 3.36 -2.81
CA ILE A 13 -3.65 4.66 -3.36
C ILE A 13 -2.43 5.56 -3.21
N LEU A 14 -1.77 5.86 -4.33
CA LEU A 14 -0.52 6.60 -4.35
C LEU A 14 -0.71 7.94 -5.05
N LEU A 15 -0.50 9.03 -4.31
CA LEU A 15 -0.56 10.41 -4.78
C LEU A 15 0.86 10.95 -5.00
N HIS A 16 1.08 11.56 -6.16
CA HIS A 16 2.24 12.40 -6.40
C HIS A 16 1.84 13.86 -6.19
N VAL A 17 2.12 14.39 -5.00
CA VAL A 17 1.71 15.76 -4.66
C VAL A 17 2.65 16.77 -5.30
N SER A 18 3.96 16.56 -5.14
CA SER A 18 5.02 17.31 -5.80
C SER A 18 6.29 16.44 -5.90
N GLU A 19 7.39 16.97 -6.44
CA GLU A 19 8.69 16.28 -6.48
C GLU A 19 9.18 15.85 -5.09
N ASN A 20 8.75 16.56 -4.03
CA ASN A 20 9.24 16.38 -2.66
C ASN A 20 8.13 15.97 -1.69
N GLU A 21 6.96 15.61 -2.20
CA GLU A 21 5.80 15.26 -1.37
C GLU A 21 5.01 14.14 -2.04
N SER A 22 4.80 13.06 -1.29
CA SER A 22 4.01 11.92 -1.72
C SER A 22 3.12 11.44 -0.57
N VAL A 23 1.96 10.90 -0.93
CA VAL A 23 1.07 10.23 0.02
C VAL A 23 0.75 8.86 -0.52
N ILE A 24 0.86 7.84 0.32
CA ILE A 24 0.34 6.51 0.01
C ILE A 24 -0.63 6.07 1.10
N SER A 25 -1.79 5.57 0.71
CA SER A 25 -2.69 4.83 1.59
C SER A 25 -2.74 3.37 1.16
N PHE A 26 -2.56 2.47 2.10
CA PHE A 26 -2.86 1.07 1.91
C PHE A 26 -4.21 0.77 2.58
N ARG A 27 -5.21 0.37 1.79
CA ARG A 27 -6.49 -0.12 2.30
C ARG A 27 -6.44 -1.64 2.36
N ARG A 28 -6.41 -2.15 3.59
CA ARG A 28 -6.48 -3.59 3.82
C ARG A 28 -7.91 -4.09 3.69
N ASP A 29 -8.06 -5.22 3.01
CA ASP A 29 -9.30 -5.95 2.90
C ASP A 29 -9.02 -7.44 3.15
N SER A 30 -9.64 -8.00 4.18
CA SER A 30 -9.39 -9.39 4.57
C SER A 30 -10.44 -9.87 5.57
N PRO A 31 -10.89 -11.14 5.51
CA PRO A 31 -11.79 -11.69 6.53
C PRO A 31 -11.10 -11.92 7.89
N ARG A 32 -9.77 -11.76 7.99
CA ARG A 32 -9.02 -12.06 9.23
C ARG A 32 -8.28 -10.84 9.79
N PRO A 33 -8.45 -10.53 11.08
CA PRO A 33 -7.64 -9.51 11.73
C PRO A 33 -6.20 -10.00 11.86
N VAL A 34 -5.23 -9.10 11.71
CA VAL A 34 -3.80 -9.37 11.97
C VAL A 34 -3.16 -8.11 12.58
N PRO A 35 -2.15 -8.24 13.44
CA PRO A 35 -1.25 -7.15 13.79
C PRO A 35 -0.52 -6.63 12.56
N LEU A 36 -0.44 -5.30 12.46
CA LEU A 36 0.33 -4.60 11.44
C LEU A 36 1.51 -3.91 12.12
N TYR A 37 2.71 -4.12 11.60
CA TYR A 37 3.94 -3.56 12.14
C TYR A 37 4.45 -2.49 11.21
N ILE A 38 4.77 -1.32 11.76
CA ILE A 38 5.40 -0.20 11.07
C ILE A 38 6.71 0.09 11.79
N LYS A 39 7.82 -0.04 11.06
CA LYS A 39 9.17 0.18 11.57
C LYS A 39 10.00 0.99 10.60
N ASN A 40 10.93 1.80 11.11
CA ASN A 40 12.09 2.23 10.35
C ASN A 40 13.28 1.29 10.55
N GLY A 41 14.16 1.18 9.54
CA GLY A 41 15.37 0.38 9.64
C GLY A 41 16.14 0.27 8.33
N ASP A 42 17.16 -0.59 8.35
CA ASP A 42 17.95 -0.93 7.17
C ASP A 42 17.24 -2.01 6.34
N TRP A 43 17.04 -1.73 5.06
CA TRP A 43 16.45 -2.62 4.08
C TRP A 43 17.31 -2.60 2.82
N TYR A 44 18.06 -3.67 2.61
CA TYR A 44 19.07 -3.81 1.57
C TYR A 44 20.03 -2.61 1.45
N GLY A 45 20.52 -2.08 2.58
CA GLY A 45 21.41 -0.92 2.61
C GLY A 45 20.71 0.43 2.45
N ASN A 46 19.38 0.45 2.33
CA ASN A 46 18.57 1.66 2.26
C ASN A 46 17.85 1.89 3.59
N THR A 47 17.77 3.15 4.00
CA THR A 47 16.97 3.55 5.15
C THR A 47 15.51 3.63 4.72
N VAL A 48 14.65 2.81 5.33
CA VAL A 48 13.23 2.74 4.95
C VAL A 48 12.30 2.79 6.15
N ILE A 49 11.05 3.14 5.88
CA ILE A 49 9.89 2.84 6.71
C ILE A 49 9.12 1.74 6.00
N LYS A 50 8.79 0.69 6.74
CA LYS A 50 8.14 -0.51 6.21
C LYS A 50 6.94 -0.89 7.05
N GLU A 51 5.81 -1.07 6.37
CA GLU A 51 4.62 -1.73 6.91
C GLU A 51 4.61 -3.19 6.50
N TYR A 52 4.41 -4.09 7.46
CA TYR A 52 4.32 -5.52 7.19
C TYR A 52 3.47 -6.24 8.24
N LYS A 53 3.12 -7.50 7.94
CA LYS A 53 2.57 -8.46 8.89
C LYS A 53 3.42 -9.74 8.88
N THR A 54 3.36 -10.48 9.98
CA THR A 54 4.02 -11.79 10.12
C THR A 54 3.04 -12.90 10.48
N GLU A 55 1.90 -12.57 11.10
CA GLU A 55 0.86 -13.55 11.39
C GLU A 55 0.30 -14.16 10.10
N THR A 56 0.14 -15.49 10.09
CA THR A 56 -0.22 -16.36 8.95
C THR A 56 0.84 -16.47 7.86
N THR A 57 1.46 -15.36 7.47
CA THR A 57 2.54 -15.29 6.49
C THR A 57 3.20 -13.92 6.57
N TYR A 58 4.52 -13.88 6.37
CA TYR A 58 5.21 -12.64 6.09
C TYR A 58 4.65 -11.99 4.82
N PHE A 59 4.35 -10.69 4.92
CA PHE A 59 3.89 -9.87 3.81
C PHE A 59 4.11 -8.39 4.08
N PHE A 60 4.79 -7.66 3.19
CA PHE A 60 4.89 -6.20 3.27
C PHE A 60 3.73 -5.51 2.54
N HIS A 61 3.24 -4.41 3.11
CA HIS A 61 2.17 -3.60 2.50
C HIS A 61 2.70 -2.30 1.91
N THR A 62 3.65 -1.67 2.57
CA THR A 62 4.17 -0.36 2.17
C THR A 62 5.65 -0.26 2.51
N ILE A 63 6.44 0.29 1.58
CA ILE A 63 7.84 0.66 1.81
C ILE A 63 8.02 2.10 1.33
N ILE A 64 8.67 2.92 2.15
CA ILE A 64 9.02 4.31 1.82
C ILE A 64 10.49 4.50 2.15
N THR A 65 11.28 4.96 1.19
CA THR A 65 12.70 5.28 1.39
C THR A 65 12.88 6.76 1.73
N ASP A 66 13.99 7.09 2.36
CA ASP A 66 14.39 8.46 2.70
C ASP A 66 14.57 9.36 1.46
N ASP A 67 15.06 8.80 0.36
CA ASP A 67 15.22 9.49 -0.92
C ASP A 67 13.91 9.60 -1.74
N GLY A 68 12.78 9.08 -1.23
CA GLY A 68 11.45 9.39 -1.75
C GLY A 68 10.81 8.34 -2.68
N TRP A 69 11.33 7.12 -2.73
CA TRP A 69 10.59 6.02 -3.33
C TRP A 69 9.41 5.63 -2.44
N VAL A 70 8.30 5.29 -3.09
CA VAL A 70 7.07 4.90 -2.41
C VAL A 70 6.51 3.65 -3.08
N ILE A 71 6.30 2.61 -2.28
CA ILE A 71 5.89 1.29 -2.75
C ILE A 71 4.65 0.84 -1.98
N GLY A 72 3.68 0.29 -2.69
CA GLY A 72 2.49 -0.37 -2.12
C GLY A 72 2.29 -1.75 -2.72
N SER A 73 1.98 -2.75 -1.89
CA SER A 73 1.69 -4.11 -2.36
C SER A 73 0.53 -4.75 -1.58
N GLY A 74 -0.34 -5.47 -2.30
CA GLY A 74 -1.47 -6.22 -1.76
C GLY A 74 -1.61 -7.60 -2.42
N GLY A 75 -2.26 -8.57 -1.77
CA GLY A 75 -2.57 -9.86 -2.38
C GLY A 75 -2.48 -11.04 -1.42
N ALA A 76 -2.45 -12.26 -1.96
CA ALA A 76 -2.23 -13.50 -1.21
C ALA A 76 -0.77 -13.97 -1.34
N GLN A 77 0.18 -13.15 -0.90
CA GLN A 77 1.59 -13.52 -0.99
C GLN A 77 1.97 -14.51 0.12
N GLN A 78 2.70 -15.56 -0.25
CA GLN A 78 3.49 -16.38 0.67
C GLN A 78 4.81 -15.65 0.99
N PRO A 79 5.55 -16.07 2.05
CA PRO A 79 6.76 -15.36 2.45
C PRO A 79 7.78 -15.24 1.31
N PHE A 80 7.97 -16.32 0.54
CA PHE A 80 8.85 -16.35 -0.63
C PHE A 80 8.47 -15.30 -1.68
N HIS A 81 7.19 -15.19 -2.05
CA HIS A 81 6.74 -14.21 -3.04
C HIS A 81 7.00 -12.79 -2.58
N SER A 82 6.74 -12.51 -1.29
CA SER A 82 6.96 -11.18 -0.73
C SER A 82 8.44 -10.80 -0.78
N THR A 83 9.33 -11.68 -0.32
CA THR A 83 10.79 -11.46 -0.39
C THR A 83 11.29 -11.35 -1.84
N ALA A 84 10.78 -12.15 -2.77
CA ALA A 84 11.17 -12.07 -4.18
C ALA A 84 10.76 -10.73 -4.81
N ILE A 85 9.57 -10.22 -4.47
CA ILE A 85 9.13 -8.89 -4.91
C ILE A 85 10.01 -7.80 -4.31
N GLU A 86 10.39 -7.90 -3.03
CA GLU A 86 11.32 -6.96 -2.40
C GLU A 86 12.69 -6.91 -3.09
N VAL A 87 13.23 -8.06 -3.50
CA VAL A 87 14.48 -8.11 -4.27
C VAL A 87 14.34 -7.43 -5.64
N ILE A 88 13.18 -7.56 -6.29
CA ILE A 88 12.90 -6.82 -7.54
C ILE A 88 12.86 -5.31 -7.27
N ILE A 89 12.17 -4.88 -6.20
CA ILE A 89 12.08 -3.46 -5.82
C ILE A 89 13.47 -2.90 -5.47
N LYS A 90 14.30 -3.66 -4.76
CA LYS A 90 15.70 -3.31 -4.48
C LYS A 90 16.43 -3.00 -5.78
N HIS A 91 16.37 -3.88 -6.78
CA HIS A 91 17.02 -3.64 -8.07
C HIS A 91 16.49 -2.41 -8.81
N ILE A 92 15.18 -2.13 -8.71
CA ILE A 92 14.58 -0.91 -9.27
C ILE A 92 15.20 0.34 -8.63
N ILE A 93 15.32 0.35 -7.31
CA ILE A 93 15.86 1.48 -6.54
C ILE A 93 17.36 1.65 -6.82
N GLU A 94 18.15 0.57 -6.77
CA GLU A 94 19.59 0.59 -7.03
C GLU A 94 19.93 1.10 -8.44
N ASN A 95 19.10 0.74 -9.44
CA ASN A 95 19.28 1.19 -10.82
C ASN A 95 18.61 2.54 -11.10
N ASN A 96 17.88 3.10 -10.13
CA ASN A 96 17.07 4.31 -10.27
C ASN A 96 16.16 4.30 -11.51
N ASN A 97 15.61 3.13 -11.83
CA ASN A 97 14.86 2.92 -13.07
C ASN A 97 13.79 1.85 -12.89
N ILE A 98 12.57 2.19 -13.31
CA ILE A 98 11.43 1.28 -13.32
C ILE A 98 11.19 0.84 -14.77
N THR A 99 11.19 -0.46 -15.05
CA THR A 99 10.89 -1.00 -16.38
C THR A 99 9.72 -1.98 -16.35
N THR A 100 9.10 -2.17 -17.52
CA THR A 100 8.02 -3.15 -17.69
C THR A 100 8.52 -4.57 -17.40
N LYS A 101 9.80 -4.87 -17.63
CA LYS A 101 10.37 -6.19 -17.35
C LYS A 101 10.28 -6.54 -15.87
N GLU A 102 10.57 -5.60 -14.96
CA GLU A 102 10.41 -5.86 -13.53
C GLU A 102 8.94 -6.03 -13.14
N MET A 103 8.03 -5.25 -13.75
CA MET A 103 6.58 -5.40 -13.50
C MET A 103 6.04 -6.75 -14.00
N ASP A 104 6.56 -7.25 -15.12
CA ASP A 104 6.22 -8.57 -15.66
C ASP A 104 6.75 -9.69 -14.75
N GLN A 105 7.95 -9.55 -14.17
CA GLN A 105 8.47 -10.48 -13.18
C GLN A 105 7.60 -10.52 -11.92
N VAL A 106 7.13 -9.37 -11.45
CA VAL A 106 6.19 -9.29 -10.31
C VAL A 106 4.86 -9.97 -10.64
N ASN A 107 4.31 -9.75 -11.84
CA ASN A 107 3.08 -10.42 -12.27
C ASN A 107 3.24 -11.94 -12.37
N ALA A 108 4.41 -12.44 -12.77
CA ALA A 108 4.68 -13.89 -12.76
C ALA A 108 4.58 -14.46 -11.34
N LEU A 109 5.12 -13.75 -10.33
CA LEU A 109 4.98 -14.13 -8.92
C LEU A 109 3.51 -14.07 -8.45
N PHE A 110 2.75 -13.05 -8.86
CA PHE A 110 1.32 -13.00 -8.53
C PHE A 110 0.50 -14.09 -9.20
N LYS A 111 0.89 -14.53 -10.39
CA LYS A 111 0.25 -15.62 -11.10
C LYS A 111 0.30 -16.94 -10.35
N GLU A 112 1.41 -17.21 -9.65
CA GLU A 112 1.57 -18.41 -8.81
C GLU A 112 0.58 -18.46 -7.63
N VAL A 113 0.17 -17.31 -7.11
CA VAL A 113 -0.73 -17.20 -5.94
C VAL A 113 -2.18 -16.84 -6.30
N GLY A 114 -2.44 -16.53 -7.57
CA GLY A 114 -3.79 -16.28 -8.10
C GLY A 114 -4.23 -14.81 -8.11
N PHE A 115 -3.66 -13.96 -7.25
CA PHE A 115 -3.92 -12.52 -7.32
C PHE A 115 -2.89 -11.68 -6.54
N GLY A 116 -2.69 -10.44 -6.98
CA GLY A 116 -1.78 -9.51 -6.33
C GLY A 116 -1.73 -8.16 -7.04
N HIS A 117 -1.21 -7.16 -6.35
CA HIS A 117 -0.86 -5.89 -6.94
C HIS A 117 0.43 -5.34 -6.35
N LEU A 118 1.12 -4.55 -7.17
CA LEU A 118 2.27 -3.74 -6.79
C LEU A 118 2.16 -2.39 -7.49
N VAL A 119 2.48 -1.34 -6.75
CA VAL A 119 2.84 -0.04 -7.30
C VAL A 119 4.18 0.40 -6.74
N VAL A 120 5.08 0.84 -7.60
CA VAL A 120 6.36 1.47 -7.23
C VAL A 120 6.39 2.85 -7.86
N LYS A 121 6.67 3.89 -7.07
CA LYS A 121 6.85 5.26 -7.55
C LYS A 121 8.27 5.72 -7.24
N SER A 122 8.96 6.26 -8.24
CA SER A 122 10.22 6.97 -8.05
C SER A 122 10.00 8.39 -7.54
N PRO A 123 11.00 9.05 -6.93
CA PRO A 123 10.88 10.43 -6.46
C PRO A 123 10.35 11.38 -7.55
N LYS A 124 10.81 11.17 -8.79
CA LYS A 124 10.47 11.97 -9.99
C LYS A 124 9.11 11.66 -10.63
N GLY A 125 8.29 10.81 -10.02
CA GLY A 125 6.92 10.54 -10.47
C GLY A 125 6.78 9.45 -11.54
N GLN A 126 7.86 8.77 -11.90
CA GLN A 126 7.75 7.53 -12.68
C GLN A 126 7.10 6.46 -11.80
N ILE A 127 6.17 5.70 -12.37
CA ILE A 127 5.47 4.62 -11.70
C ILE A 127 5.61 3.33 -12.48
N GLY A 128 5.71 2.22 -11.76
CA GLY A 128 5.49 0.87 -12.27
C GLY A 128 4.28 0.28 -11.58
N VAL A 129 3.41 -0.38 -12.35
CA VAL A 129 2.23 -1.05 -11.84
C VAL A 129 2.18 -2.47 -12.37
N ALA A 130 1.98 -3.42 -11.46
CA ALA A 130 1.71 -4.81 -11.76
C ALA A 130 0.42 -5.22 -11.02
N ILE A 131 -0.56 -5.75 -11.74
CA ILE A 131 -1.81 -6.27 -11.17
C ILE A 131 -2.12 -7.59 -11.87
N TYR A 132 -2.34 -8.64 -11.09
CA TYR A 132 -2.81 -9.92 -11.57
C TYR A 132 -4.03 -10.35 -10.75
N PHE A 133 -5.04 -10.90 -11.43
CA PHE A 133 -6.22 -11.49 -10.80
C PHE A 133 -6.74 -12.65 -11.63
N LYS A 134 -6.89 -13.80 -10.99
CA LYS A 134 -7.55 -14.98 -11.56
C LYS A 134 -8.91 -15.18 -10.89
N ASP A 135 -9.98 -15.11 -11.67
CA ASP A 135 -11.34 -15.28 -11.15
C ASP A 135 -11.69 -16.75 -10.87
N SER A 136 -12.88 -16.97 -10.29
CA SER A 136 -13.38 -18.31 -9.95
C SER A 136 -13.57 -19.23 -11.16
N LYS A 137 -13.66 -18.66 -12.38
CA LYS A 137 -13.81 -19.36 -13.65
C LYS A 137 -12.48 -19.57 -14.38
N ASN A 138 -11.36 -19.26 -13.72
CA ASN A 138 -10.01 -19.29 -14.26
C ASN A 138 -9.72 -18.25 -15.36
N ASN A 139 -10.50 -17.18 -15.47
CA ASN A 139 -10.14 -16.07 -16.36
C ASN A 139 -9.02 -15.25 -15.71
N GLU A 140 -7.94 -15.04 -16.47
CA GLU A 140 -6.81 -14.24 -16.03
C GLU A 140 -6.96 -12.79 -16.48
N ASN A 141 -6.82 -11.87 -15.54
CA ASN A 141 -6.77 -10.43 -15.78
C ASN A 141 -5.40 -9.95 -15.34
N ILE A 142 -4.65 -9.35 -16.27
CA ILE A 142 -3.30 -8.88 -16.02
C ILE A 142 -3.14 -7.44 -16.50
N THR A 143 -2.36 -6.66 -15.75
CA THR A 143 -1.91 -5.34 -16.15
C THR A 143 -0.48 -5.15 -15.69
N SER A 144 0.37 -4.72 -16.61
CA SER A 144 1.79 -4.43 -16.39
C SER A 144 2.13 -3.22 -17.24
N TYR A 145 2.55 -2.12 -16.62
CA TYR A 145 3.09 -1.00 -17.38
C TYR A 145 3.94 -0.08 -16.50
N VAL A 146 4.70 0.76 -17.18
CA VAL A 146 5.42 1.87 -16.61
C VAL A 146 4.88 3.16 -17.20
N ASN A 147 4.62 4.15 -16.36
CA ASN A 147 4.15 5.45 -16.80
C ASN A 147 4.75 6.55 -15.92
N LYS A 148 4.41 7.81 -16.17
CA LYS A 148 4.76 8.94 -15.33
C LYS A 148 3.48 9.69 -14.94
N ILE A 149 3.25 9.83 -13.64
CA ILE A 149 2.18 10.69 -13.12
C ILE A 149 2.74 12.08 -12.81
N LYS A 150 1.91 13.09 -12.98
CA LYS A 150 2.27 14.50 -12.74
C LYS A 150 1.97 14.90 -11.29
N PRO A 151 2.62 15.95 -10.78
CA PRO A 151 2.19 16.59 -9.54
C PRO A 151 0.69 16.90 -9.58
N GLY A 152 -0.03 16.54 -8.52
CA GLY A 152 -1.50 16.66 -8.45
C GLY A 152 -2.26 15.38 -8.84
N GLU A 153 -1.60 14.38 -9.40
CA GLU A 153 -2.23 13.13 -9.85
C GLU A 153 -2.04 11.99 -8.84
N PHE A 154 -2.88 10.97 -8.96
CA PHE A 154 -2.77 9.72 -8.21
C PHE A 154 -3.02 8.51 -9.09
N VAL A 155 -2.64 7.36 -8.55
CA VAL A 155 -3.06 6.04 -9.02
C VAL A 155 -3.75 5.28 -7.90
N CYS A 156 -4.85 4.61 -8.21
CA CYS A 156 -5.49 3.62 -7.35
C CYS A 156 -5.23 2.24 -7.94
N VAL A 157 -4.58 1.37 -7.16
CA VAL A 157 -4.05 0.08 -7.62
C VAL A 157 -4.64 -1.01 -6.73
N PRO A 158 -5.82 -1.54 -7.07
CA PRO A 158 -6.46 -2.64 -6.36
C PRO A 158 -5.96 -4.01 -6.86
N ASN A 159 -6.32 -5.08 -6.15
CA ASN A 159 -6.00 -6.46 -6.55
C ASN A 159 -6.72 -6.96 -7.82
N HIS A 160 -7.51 -6.13 -8.51
CA HIS A 160 -8.16 -6.49 -9.77
C HIS A 160 -8.00 -5.39 -10.82
N PRO A 161 -7.46 -5.69 -12.03
CA PRO A 161 -7.13 -4.67 -13.03
C PRO A 161 -8.26 -3.73 -13.44
N LYS A 162 -9.49 -4.25 -13.57
CA LYS A 162 -10.70 -3.46 -13.89
C LYS A 162 -10.94 -2.25 -12.98
N TYR A 163 -10.47 -2.29 -11.73
CA TYR A 163 -10.68 -1.23 -10.75
C TYR A 163 -9.47 -0.30 -10.62
N TYR A 164 -8.43 -0.49 -11.44
CA TYR A 164 -7.34 0.47 -11.56
C TYR A 164 -7.84 1.76 -12.20
N PHE A 165 -7.44 2.91 -11.64
CA PHE A 165 -7.71 4.21 -12.26
C PHE A 165 -6.70 5.27 -11.83
N THR A 166 -6.62 6.34 -12.62
CA THR A 166 -5.80 7.53 -12.33
C THR A 166 -6.61 8.78 -12.52
N GLU A 167 -6.32 9.79 -11.71
CA GLU A 167 -6.94 11.09 -11.84
C GLU A 167 -6.19 12.16 -11.05
N LYS A 168 -6.73 13.39 -11.03
CA LYS A 168 -6.30 14.44 -10.10
C LYS A 168 -6.93 14.21 -8.74
N TYR A 169 -6.14 14.17 -7.67
CA TYR A 169 -6.67 13.90 -6.33
C TYR A 169 -7.55 15.04 -5.80
N GLU A 170 -7.33 16.27 -6.28
CA GLU A 170 -8.08 17.47 -5.89
C GLU A 170 -9.58 17.40 -6.23
N LYS A 171 -9.97 16.49 -7.14
CA LYS A 171 -11.39 16.19 -7.41
C LYS A 171 -12.11 15.60 -6.19
N TYR A 172 -11.36 14.95 -5.31
CA TYR A 172 -11.89 14.27 -4.13
C TYR A 172 -11.74 15.13 -2.88
N GLU A 173 -10.57 15.73 -2.68
CA GLU A 173 -10.32 16.68 -1.60
C GLU A 173 -9.02 17.50 -1.82
N LYS A 174 -8.95 18.72 -1.27
CA LYS A 174 -7.77 19.60 -1.39
C LYS A 174 -6.56 19.14 -0.59
N ASN A 175 -6.77 18.61 0.62
CA ASN A 175 -5.69 18.11 1.45
C ASN A 175 -5.28 16.71 0.98
N PRO A 176 -3.99 16.45 0.64
CA PRO A 176 -3.58 15.20 0.01
C PRO A 176 -3.78 13.96 0.89
N VAL A 177 -3.61 14.08 2.22
CA VAL A 177 -3.88 12.99 3.16
C VAL A 177 -5.36 12.63 3.18
N LYS A 178 -6.24 13.63 3.31
CA LYS A 178 -7.70 13.40 3.26
C LYS A 178 -8.14 12.85 1.89
N ALA A 179 -7.55 13.35 0.80
CA ALA A 179 -7.85 12.89 -0.55
C ALA A 179 -7.48 11.40 -0.72
N SER A 180 -6.26 11.00 -0.32
CA SER A 180 -5.83 9.60 -0.39
C SER A 180 -6.74 8.66 0.41
N ILE A 181 -7.13 9.05 1.63
CA ILE A 181 -8.06 8.27 2.48
C ILE A 181 -9.45 8.18 1.85
N LYS A 182 -9.97 9.28 1.32
CA LYS A 182 -11.29 9.31 0.66
C LYS A 182 -11.31 8.47 -0.61
N ILE A 183 -10.28 8.56 -1.45
CA ILE A 183 -10.12 7.73 -2.65
C ILE A 183 -10.07 6.25 -2.27
N ALA A 184 -9.32 5.89 -1.21
CA ALA A 184 -9.25 4.52 -0.72
C ALA A 184 -10.62 3.99 -0.26
N GLY A 185 -11.39 4.80 0.46
CA GLY A 185 -12.75 4.41 0.86
C GLY A 185 -13.76 4.35 -0.31
N LEU A 186 -13.53 5.09 -1.40
CA LEU A 186 -14.36 5.07 -2.62
C LEU A 186 -13.98 3.95 -3.60
N ASP A 187 -12.82 3.32 -3.46
CA ASP A 187 -12.45 2.16 -4.27
C ASP A 187 -13.48 1.05 -4.04
N THR A 188 -14.15 0.61 -5.10
CA THR A 188 -15.27 -0.35 -5.05
C THR A 188 -14.85 -1.82 -5.01
N TRP A 189 -13.56 -2.11 -5.23
CA TRP A 189 -13.01 -3.44 -4.95
C TRP A 189 -12.96 -3.69 -3.43
N GLY A 190 -13.01 -4.91 -2.94
CA GLY A 190 -12.97 -5.18 -1.48
C GLY A 190 -14.35 -5.29 -0.83
N ASP A 191 -14.49 -6.24 0.11
CA ASP A 191 -15.72 -6.57 0.85
C ASP A 191 -15.50 -6.67 2.37
N ASN A 192 -14.32 -7.12 2.81
CA ASN A 192 -13.98 -7.32 4.22
C ASN A 192 -13.07 -6.19 4.68
N ARG A 193 -13.62 -4.98 4.74
CA ARG A 193 -12.83 -3.76 4.82
C ARG A 193 -12.24 -3.54 6.20
N ARG A 194 -10.98 -3.12 6.23
CA ARG A 194 -10.23 -2.94 7.49
C ARG A 194 -9.60 -1.56 7.52
N ASN A 195 -8.36 -1.50 7.97
CA ASN A 195 -7.66 -0.24 8.16
C ASN A 195 -7.26 0.35 6.80
N ILE A 196 -7.41 1.66 6.69
CA ILE A 196 -6.64 2.48 5.76
C ILE A 196 -5.49 3.07 6.57
N ILE A 197 -4.26 2.68 6.26
CA ILE A 197 -3.06 3.29 6.84
C ILE A 197 -2.45 4.21 5.78
N THR A 198 -2.25 5.46 6.16
CA THR A 198 -1.80 6.53 5.25
C THR A 198 -0.48 7.11 5.71
N TYR A 199 0.47 7.15 4.81
CA TYR A 199 1.79 7.70 5.00
C TYR A 199 1.92 8.98 4.20
N HIS A 200 2.31 10.07 4.87
CA HIS A 200 2.55 11.36 4.25
C HIS A 200 4.03 11.70 4.35
N HIS A 201 4.73 11.54 3.23
CA HIS A 201 6.17 11.77 3.13
C HIS A 201 6.45 13.16 2.52
N LYS A 202 7.31 13.93 3.19
CA LYS A 202 7.87 15.20 2.71
C LYS A 202 9.39 15.19 2.82
N SER A 203 10.10 15.05 1.70
CA SER A 203 11.56 14.93 1.69
C SER A 203 12.27 16.25 2.03
N ASN A 204 11.76 17.39 1.56
CA ASN A 204 12.52 18.67 1.66
C ASN A 204 12.34 19.46 2.95
N GLN A 205 11.50 19.01 3.89
CA GLN A 205 11.24 19.78 5.11
C GLN A 205 11.86 19.13 6.34
N GLU A 206 11.80 17.81 6.48
CA GLU A 206 12.23 17.15 7.73
C GLU A 206 12.64 15.68 7.57
N ASN A 207 12.69 15.10 6.35
CA ASN A 207 12.86 13.65 6.14
C ASN A 207 11.99 12.81 7.10
N LYS A 208 10.72 13.22 7.23
CA LYS A 208 9.75 12.60 8.13
C LYS A 208 8.55 12.09 7.37
N VAL A 209 7.97 11.03 7.91
CA VAL A 209 6.71 10.45 7.45
C VAL A 209 5.69 10.54 8.58
N ASN A 210 4.62 11.28 8.34
CA ASN A 210 3.47 11.29 9.24
C ASN A 210 2.54 10.14 8.88
N ILE A 211 2.08 9.41 9.90
CA ILE A 211 1.29 8.19 9.73
C ILE A 211 -0.09 8.43 10.32
N TYR A 212 -1.10 8.14 9.51
CA TYR A 212 -2.52 8.25 9.87
C TYR A 212 -3.21 6.90 9.70
N VAL A 213 -4.29 6.70 10.44
CA VAL A 213 -5.15 5.55 10.27
C VAL A 213 -6.62 5.94 10.31
N SER A 214 -7.42 5.23 9.51
CA SER A 214 -8.87 5.22 9.56
C SER A 214 -9.35 3.77 9.43
N TYR A 215 -10.55 3.47 9.92
CA TYR A 215 -11.24 2.22 9.64
C TYR A 215 -12.21 2.43 8.47
N ASP A 216 -11.96 1.72 7.38
CA ASP A 216 -12.90 1.60 6.27
C ASP A 216 -13.93 0.53 6.64
N ASN A 217 -15.14 0.98 7.00
CA ASN A 217 -16.28 0.13 7.25
C ASN A 217 -17.28 0.14 6.08
N GLY A 218 -16.85 0.60 4.90
CA GLY A 218 -17.73 0.81 3.76
C GLY A 218 -18.43 2.17 3.72
N TYR A 219 -18.06 3.10 4.60
CA TYR A 219 -18.73 4.41 4.77
C TYR A 219 -19.06 5.13 3.46
N TYR A 220 -18.12 5.20 2.51
CA TYR A 220 -18.32 5.95 1.26
C TYR A 220 -19.05 5.18 0.17
N LEU A 221 -19.35 3.91 0.41
CA LEU A 221 -19.95 3.01 -0.58
C LEU A 221 -21.36 2.58 -0.19
N ASP A 222 -21.88 3.13 0.92
CA ASP A 222 -23.18 2.77 1.50
C ASP A 222 -23.36 1.24 1.60
N HIS A 223 -22.28 0.52 1.90
CA HIS A 223 -22.29 -0.92 2.14
C HIS A 223 -21.93 -1.24 3.57
N GLU A 224 -22.54 -2.30 4.11
CA GLU A 224 -22.12 -2.86 5.38
C GLU A 224 -20.83 -3.67 5.19
N ASP A 225 -19.89 -3.51 6.12
CA ASP A 225 -18.67 -4.31 6.18
C ASP A 225 -19.02 -5.79 6.44
N ASN A 226 -18.72 -6.66 5.47
CA ASN A 226 -19.10 -8.07 5.48
C ASN A 226 -18.07 -8.95 6.22
N GLY A 227 -17.66 -8.54 7.42
CA GLY A 227 -16.74 -9.30 8.28
C GLY A 227 -15.30 -8.77 8.34
N GLY A 228 -15.08 -7.53 7.94
CA GLY A 228 -13.84 -6.80 8.14
C GLY A 228 -13.59 -6.40 9.60
N GLY A 229 -13.24 -5.14 9.82
CA GLY A 229 -12.95 -4.60 11.15
C GLY A 229 -11.49 -4.22 11.38
N LYS A 230 -11.24 -3.67 12.56
CA LYS A 230 -9.98 -2.99 12.86
C LYS A 230 -8.87 -3.98 13.22
N ASP A 231 -7.70 -3.75 12.63
CA ASP A 231 -6.41 -4.35 12.97
C ASP A 231 -5.72 -3.54 14.06
N THR A 232 -4.96 -4.22 14.90
CA THR A 232 -4.04 -3.58 15.85
C THR A 232 -2.79 -3.15 15.08
N ILE A 233 -2.28 -1.95 15.36
CA ILE A 233 -1.08 -1.43 14.68
C ILE A 233 0.01 -1.22 15.71
N PHE A 234 1.24 -1.60 15.37
CA PHE A 234 2.43 -1.37 16.18
C PHE A 234 3.37 -0.44 15.42
N ILE A 235 3.65 0.74 15.96
CA ILE A 235 4.63 1.70 15.41
C ILE A 235 5.84 1.72 16.32
N ASN A 236 7.00 1.29 15.84
CA ASN A 236 8.24 1.20 16.63
C ASN A 236 8.01 0.55 18.01
N GLY A 237 7.24 -0.55 18.03
CA GLY A 237 6.89 -1.30 19.24
C GLY A 237 5.74 -0.73 20.08
N LYS A 238 5.27 0.49 19.80
CA LYS A 238 4.11 1.09 20.48
C LYS A 238 2.80 0.63 19.85
N GLU A 239 1.92 0.05 20.67
CA GLU A 239 0.59 -0.39 20.25
C GLU A 239 -0.36 0.80 20.05
N ILE A 240 -1.10 0.77 18.94
CA ILE A 240 -2.30 1.55 18.66
C ILE A 240 -3.48 0.58 18.70
N LYS A 241 -4.33 0.74 19.72
CA LYS A 241 -5.45 -0.18 19.96
C LYS A 241 -6.55 0.02 18.93
N LYS A 242 -7.25 -1.07 18.61
CA LYS A 242 -8.41 -1.06 17.69
C LYS A 242 -9.48 -0.04 18.06
N ILE A 243 -9.76 0.12 19.35
CA ILE A 243 -10.78 1.06 19.85
C ILE A 243 -10.44 2.52 19.55
N ASP A 244 -9.14 2.82 19.42
CA ASP A 244 -8.63 4.17 19.20
C ASP A 244 -8.63 4.59 17.72
N ILE A 245 -8.95 3.67 16.82
CA ILE A 245 -8.94 3.89 15.38
C ILE A 245 -10.34 4.39 14.97
N PRO A 246 -10.48 5.64 14.49
CA PRO A 246 -11.77 6.19 14.11
C PRO A 246 -12.27 5.55 12.81
N THR A 247 -13.58 5.53 12.64
CA THR A 247 -14.23 5.14 11.38
C THR A 247 -14.20 6.32 10.40
N LEU A 248 -14.12 6.04 9.10
CA LEU A 248 -14.32 7.06 8.07
C LEU A 248 -15.61 7.88 8.33
N PRO A 249 -15.62 9.19 8.03
CA PRO A 249 -14.59 9.95 7.32
C PRO A 249 -13.45 10.46 8.20
N ASP A 250 -13.47 10.14 9.50
CA ASP A 250 -12.47 10.59 10.46
C ASP A 250 -11.17 9.78 10.35
N LYS A 251 -10.06 10.42 10.74
CA LYS A 251 -8.73 9.81 10.78
C LYS A 251 -8.00 10.21 12.05
N LYS A 252 -7.09 9.36 12.50
CA LYS A 252 -6.19 9.64 13.64
C LYS A 252 -4.75 9.70 13.18
N HIS A 253 -4.02 10.73 13.59
CA HIS A 253 -2.56 10.74 13.51
C HIS A 253 -2.00 9.82 14.59
N ILE A 254 -1.25 8.78 14.19
CA ILE A 254 -0.81 7.72 15.09
C ILE A 254 0.69 7.71 15.34
N GLY A 255 1.46 8.44 14.53
CA GLY A 255 2.88 8.58 14.73
C GLY A 255 3.56 9.36 13.63
N GLN A 256 4.79 9.76 13.91
CA GLN A 256 5.70 10.36 12.97
C GLN A 256 7.01 9.61 13.09
N ILE A 257 7.58 9.19 11.96
CA ILE A 257 8.89 8.55 11.91
C ILE A 257 9.85 9.46 11.16
N ASP A 258 11.05 9.60 11.73
CA ASP A 258 12.14 10.42 11.24
C ASP A 258 13.24 9.50 10.71
N PHE A 259 13.61 9.67 9.45
CA PHE A 259 14.67 8.85 8.83
C PHE A 259 16.04 9.09 9.47
N GLU A 260 16.27 10.20 10.18
CA GLU A 260 17.53 10.47 10.88
C GLU A 260 17.63 9.75 12.23
N LYS A 261 16.50 9.35 12.83
CA LYS A 261 16.45 8.66 14.14
C LYS A 261 16.28 7.17 13.95
N LEU A 262 17.27 6.55 13.32
CA LEU A 262 17.25 5.15 12.91
C LEU A 262 17.23 4.18 14.07
N ASP A 263 16.26 3.28 14.05
CA ASP A 263 16.40 1.96 14.65
C ASP A 263 17.30 1.13 13.72
N LYS A 264 18.45 0.64 14.19
CA LYS A 264 19.40 -0.17 13.38
C LYS A 264 18.88 -1.59 13.11
N THR A 265 17.56 -1.79 13.17
CA THR A 265 16.92 -3.06 12.89
C THR A 265 17.09 -3.42 11.41
N ASN A 266 17.56 -4.63 11.15
CA ASN A 266 17.63 -5.21 9.81
C ASN A 266 16.23 -5.71 9.41
N LEU A 267 15.69 -5.18 8.31
CA LEU A 267 14.33 -5.45 7.83
C LEU A 267 14.28 -6.45 6.66
N ASN A 268 15.39 -7.11 6.34
CA ASN A 268 15.50 -8.06 5.21
C ASN A 268 14.99 -9.46 5.54
N ASN A 269 15.09 -9.87 6.81
CA ASN A 269 14.74 -11.22 7.28
C ASN A 269 13.78 -11.12 8.46
N ILE A 270 12.57 -10.65 8.17
CA ILE A 270 11.50 -10.59 9.17
C ILE A 270 10.88 -11.99 9.23
N GLU A 271 11.27 -12.77 10.25
CA GLU A 271 10.66 -14.06 10.59
C GLU A 271 9.29 -13.89 11.26
#